data_AF-A0A497QMZ8-F1
#
_entry.id   AF-A0A497QMZ8-F1
#
_cell.length_a   1.000
_cell.length_b   1.000
_cell.length_c   1.000
_cell.angle_alpha   90.00
_cell.angle_beta   90.00
_cell.angle_gamma   90.00
#
_symmetry.space_group_name_H-M   'P 1'
#
loop_
_entity.id
_entity.type
_entity.pdbx_description
1 polymer ?
#
loop_
_entity_poly.entity_id
_entity_poly.type
_entity_poly.pdbx_seq_one_letter_code
_entity_poly.pdbx_strand_id
1 'polypeptide(L)'
;MKKYSIANYIRYKEDLKSSMPIDKPYKEYTRKELIIRFLPLVESLARKFPTSQQACGVLTIMDLLQCGSEALTKAVDRLDWETVDKSDDQEKTLKSFFSKRIRGGIRRRIDSHRGTMRLPEHVINKIRNNKDKKMVAMFFNSIFLSIDANVNDEDMVMQIPDKSDPYNKELLNIYLKSLMQKYLNETEYEVLRLSYGLDDEKLSAKQIAARLNIDGVSNYVRVSELKRQAVNTLIDNVDHSQVLDYL
;
A
#
# COMPACT_ATOMS: atom_id res chain seq x y z
N MET A 1 24.49 -11.40 13.11
CA MET A 1 23.87 -11.14 11.78
C MET A 1 22.94 -12.30 11.48
N LYS A 2 21.64 -12.06 11.21
CA LYS A 2 20.74 -13.11 10.69
C LYS A 2 21.45 -13.77 9.50
N LYS A 3 21.50 -15.11 9.44
CA LYS A 3 22.34 -15.92 8.52
C LYS A 3 22.05 -15.77 7.00
N TYR A 4 21.29 -14.77 6.59
CA TYR A 4 20.87 -14.61 5.20
C TYR A 4 21.75 -13.57 4.50
N SER A 5 22.35 -13.98 3.37
CA SER A 5 23.16 -13.18 2.44
C SER A 5 24.66 -13.00 2.73
N ILE A 6 25.31 -13.96 3.40
CA ILE A 6 26.79 -13.95 3.56
C ILE A 6 27.48 -13.96 2.19
N ALA A 7 27.02 -14.79 1.25
CA ALA A 7 27.60 -14.89 -0.09
C ALA A 7 27.53 -13.58 -0.88
N ASN A 8 26.38 -12.89 -0.88
CA ASN A 8 26.26 -11.62 -1.62
C ASN A 8 27.05 -10.50 -0.96
N TYR A 9 27.18 -10.52 0.37
CA TYR A 9 28.03 -9.57 1.08
C TYR A 9 29.52 -9.80 0.77
N ILE A 10 29.96 -11.05 0.63
CA ILE A 10 31.32 -11.38 0.18
C ILE A 10 31.54 -10.89 -1.25
N ARG A 11 30.63 -11.19 -2.18
CA ARG A 11 30.68 -10.71 -3.58
C ARG A 11 30.78 -9.19 -3.65
N TYR A 12 29.90 -8.48 -2.92
CA TYR A 12 29.94 -7.02 -2.82
C TYR A 12 31.31 -6.50 -2.36
N LYS A 13 31.95 -7.18 -1.40
CA LYS A 13 33.28 -6.79 -0.92
C LYS A 13 34.38 -7.02 -1.94
N GLU A 14 34.32 -8.12 -2.68
CA GLU A 14 35.27 -8.44 -3.74
C GLU A 14 35.14 -7.45 -4.90
N ASP A 15 33.91 -7.16 -5.34
CA ASP A 15 33.61 -6.17 -6.37
C ASP A 15 34.04 -4.76 -5.94
N LEU A 16 33.84 -4.41 -4.68
CA LEU A 16 34.28 -3.12 -4.16
C LEU A 16 35.82 -3.01 -4.20
N LYS A 17 36.54 -4.07 -3.82
CA LYS A 17 38.01 -4.09 -3.85
C LYS A 17 38.55 -3.97 -5.27
N SER A 18 37.95 -4.67 -6.23
CA SER A 18 38.38 -4.64 -7.64
C SER A 18 38.08 -3.31 -8.32
N SER A 19 37.02 -2.62 -7.88
CA SER A 19 36.58 -1.35 -8.46
C SER A 19 37.25 -0.11 -7.85
N MET A 20 38.12 -0.27 -6.84
CA MET A 20 38.77 0.86 -6.17
C MET A 20 39.57 1.70 -7.16
N PRO A 21 39.36 3.02 -7.21
CA PRO A 21 40.13 3.89 -8.09
C PRO A 21 41.57 4.01 -7.60
N ILE A 22 42.47 4.35 -8.52
CA ILE A 22 43.87 4.72 -8.21
C ILE A 22 43.85 5.92 -7.27
N ASP A 23 44.75 5.93 -6.29
CA ASP A 23 44.82 7.02 -5.31
C ASP A 23 45.32 8.31 -5.98
N LYS A 24 44.50 9.35 -5.90
CA LYS A 24 44.75 10.70 -6.43
C LYS A 24 44.05 11.75 -5.57
N PRO A 25 44.38 13.04 -5.70
CA PRO A 25 43.73 14.11 -4.96
C PRO A 25 42.21 14.08 -5.12
N TYR A 26 41.47 14.39 -4.05
CA TYR A 26 40.02 14.17 -4.05
C TYR A 26 39.28 14.93 -5.15
N LYS A 27 39.78 16.12 -5.49
CA LYS A 27 39.22 17.01 -6.52
C LYS A 27 39.40 16.47 -7.95
N GLU A 28 40.35 15.57 -8.16
CA GLU A 28 40.65 14.95 -9.45
C GLU A 28 39.86 13.66 -9.71
N TYR A 29 39.14 13.17 -8.70
CA TYR A 29 38.21 12.06 -8.92
C TYR A 29 37.03 12.52 -9.77
N THR A 30 36.70 11.71 -10.77
CA THR A 30 35.39 11.78 -11.40
C THR A 30 34.31 11.44 -10.38
N ARG A 31 33.07 11.88 -10.65
CA ARG A 31 31.89 11.55 -9.83
C ARG A 31 31.83 10.08 -9.42
N LYS A 32 32.04 9.17 -10.37
CA LYS A 32 31.96 7.72 -10.13
C LYS A 32 33.09 7.23 -9.22
N GLU A 33 34.32 7.66 -9.47
CA GLU A 33 35.46 7.28 -8.64
C GLU A 33 35.32 7.82 -7.21
N LEU A 34 34.81 9.05 -7.05
CA LEU A 34 34.57 9.63 -5.73
C LEU A 34 33.52 8.83 -4.95
N ILE A 35 32.44 8.41 -5.62
CA ILE A 35 31.43 7.53 -5.00
C ILE A 35 32.09 6.22 -4.54
N ILE A 36 32.83 5.55 -5.43
CA ILE A 36 33.46 4.25 -5.11
C ILE A 36 34.46 4.39 -3.95
N ARG A 37 35.27 5.46 -3.95
CA ARG A 37 36.25 5.75 -2.89
C ARG A 37 35.62 5.83 -1.50
N PHE A 38 34.38 6.32 -1.40
CA PHE A 38 33.66 6.49 -0.14
C PHE A 38 32.61 5.38 0.15
N LEU A 39 32.44 4.37 -0.70
CA LEU A 39 31.60 3.20 -0.38
C LEU A 39 32.04 2.44 0.90
N PRO A 40 33.34 2.30 1.23
CA PRO A 40 33.76 1.72 2.52
C PRO A 40 33.23 2.50 3.74
N LEU A 41 33.06 3.82 3.62
CA LEU A 41 32.47 4.65 4.67
C LEU A 41 30.99 4.27 4.87
N VAL A 42 30.23 4.05 3.80
CA VAL A 42 28.84 3.58 3.86
C VAL A 42 28.76 2.27 4.64
N GLU A 43 29.64 1.32 4.34
CA GLU A 43 29.67 0.03 5.03
C GLU A 43 29.96 0.15 6.52
N SER A 44 30.90 1.03 6.90
CA SER A 44 31.22 1.30 8.30
C SER A 44 30.04 1.93 9.07
N LEU A 45 29.22 2.74 8.39
CA LEU A 45 28.08 3.41 8.98
C LEU A 45 26.86 2.50 9.03
N ALA A 46 26.59 1.73 7.98
CA ALA A 46 25.46 0.79 7.92
C ALA A 46 25.56 -0.28 9.01
N ARG A 47 26.78 -0.78 9.29
CA ARG A 47 27.03 -1.76 10.37
C ARG A 47 26.75 -1.23 11.78
N LYS A 48 26.71 0.09 11.97
CA LYS A 48 26.38 0.72 13.27
C LYS A 48 24.88 0.75 13.54
N PHE A 49 24.04 0.50 12.53
CA PHE A 49 22.60 0.42 12.74
C PHE A 49 22.21 -0.95 13.30
N PRO A 50 21.23 -0.99 14.22
CA PRO A 50 20.74 -2.25 14.77
C PRO A 50 20.09 -3.10 13.66
N THR A 51 20.33 -4.41 13.71
CA THR A 51 19.81 -5.40 12.73
C THR A 51 18.69 -6.26 13.30
N SER A 52 18.21 -5.94 14.51
CA SER A 52 17.03 -6.58 15.09
C SER A 52 15.78 -6.13 14.33
N GLN A 53 14.83 -7.05 14.14
CA GLN A 53 13.59 -6.80 13.40
C GLN A 53 12.76 -5.68 14.03
N GLN A 54 12.82 -5.56 15.37
CA GLN A 54 12.22 -4.49 16.15
C GLN A 54 12.81 -3.10 15.82
N ALA A 55 14.04 -3.05 15.32
CA ALA A 55 14.77 -1.81 15.06
C ALA A 55 14.84 -1.45 13.58
N CYS A 56 15.07 -2.42 12.68
CA CYS A 56 15.18 -2.19 11.23
C CYS A 56 13.97 -2.69 10.42
N GLY A 57 12.97 -3.29 11.07
CA GLY A 57 11.81 -3.87 10.41
C GLY A 57 12.22 -5.03 9.52
N VAL A 58 11.85 -4.93 8.23
CA VAL A 58 12.13 -5.93 7.20
C VAL A 58 13.51 -5.76 6.55
N LEU A 59 14.18 -4.60 6.77
CA LEU A 59 15.43 -4.28 6.08
C LEU A 59 16.60 -5.15 6.54
N THR A 60 17.35 -5.67 5.57
CA THR A 60 18.59 -6.42 5.77
C THR A 60 19.82 -5.53 5.70
N ILE A 61 20.99 -6.05 6.09
CA ILE A 61 22.26 -5.31 5.98
C ILE A 61 22.55 -4.87 4.54
N MET A 62 22.20 -5.68 3.54
CA MET A 62 22.39 -5.33 2.13
C MET A 62 21.50 -4.15 1.73
N ASP A 63 20.26 -4.12 2.23
CA ASP A 63 19.35 -2.99 1.99
C ASP A 63 19.89 -1.70 2.62
N LEU A 64 20.45 -1.79 3.83
CA LEU A 64 21.07 -0.62 4.49
C LEU A 64 22.29 -0.12 3.70
N LEU A 65 23.10 -1.01 3.13
CA LEU A 65 24.22 -0.65 2.25
C LEU A 65 23.74 0.06 0.98
N GLN A 66 22.68 -0.46 0.34
CA GLN A 66 22.11 0.17 -0.86
C GLN A 66 21.49 1.53 -0.55
N CYS A 67 20.71 1.64 0.53
CA CYS A 67 20.14 2.91 0.99
C CYS A 67 21.23 3.94 1.30
N GLY A 68 22.32 3.50 1.93
CA GLY A 68 23.48 4.35 2.21
C GLY A 68 24.21 4.78 0.95
N SER A 69 24.34 3.89 -0.04
CA SER A 69 24.99 4.16 -1.34
C SER A 69 24.18 5.13 -2.20
N GLU A 70 22.85 5.00 -2.18
CA GLU A 70 21.92 5.97 -2.78
C GLU A 70 22.13 7.36 -2.16
N ALA A 71 22.21 7.43 -0.83
CA ALA A 71 22.42 8.68 -0.11
C ALA A 71 23.81 9.29 -0.34
N LEU A 72 24.85 8.46 -0.48
CA LEU A 72 26.20 8.90 -0.85
C LEU A 72 26.21 9.51 -2.25
N THR A 73 25.58 8.83 -3.22
CA THR A 73 25.48 9.31 -4.61
C THR A 73 24.86 10.72 -4.66
N LYS A 74 23.72 10.90 -3.97
CA LYS A 74 23.05 12.21 -3.86
C LYS A 74 23.88 13.25 -3.09
N ALA A 75 24.75 12.82 -2.19
CA ALA A 75 25.62 13.72 -1.44
C ALA A 75 26.79 14.21 -2.31
N VAL A 76 27.39 13.31 -3.10
CA VAL A 76 28.44 13.67 -4.08
C VAL A 76 27.91 14.68 -5.10
N ASP A 77 26.67 14.51 -5.58
CA ASP A 77 26.02 15.45 -6.51
C ASP A 77 25.79 16.85 -5.92
N ARG A 78 25.80 16.98 -4.59
CA ARG A 78 25.56 18.23 -3.85
C ARG A 78 26.81 18.72 -3.13
N LEU A 79 27.98 18.19 -3.49
CA LEU A 79 29.24 18.58 -2.88
C LEU A 79 29.65 19.95 -3.39
N ASP A 80 29.97 20.85 -2.46
CA ASP A 80 30.53 22.16 -2.77
C ASP A 80 32.03 22.16 -2.50
N TRP A 81 32.82 22.23 -3.56
CA TRP A 81 34.28 22.21 -3.49
C TRP A 81 34.87 23.48 -2.91
N GLU A 82 34.21 24.63 -3.02
CA GLU A 82 34.72 25.88 -2.43
C GLU A 82 34.79 25.79 -0.90
N THR A 83 33.80 25.13 -0.31
CA THR A 83 33.76 24.89 1.15
C THR A 83 34.80 23.84 1.56
N VAL A 84 35.06 22.83 0.72
CA VAL A 84 36.06 21.79 1.00
C VAL A 84 37.49 22.32 0.90
N ASP A 85 37.78 23.14 -0.12
CA ASP A 85 39.11 23.71 -0.36
C ASP A 85 39.54 24.70 0.74
N LYS A 86 38.58 25.35 1.42
CA LYS A 86 38.84 26.24 2.56
C LYS A 86 39.17 25.51 3.87
N SER A 87 39.04 24.19 3.91
CA SER A 87 39.27 23.39 5.11
C SER A 87 40.70 22.88 5.19
N ASP A 88 41.28 22.91 6.40
CA ASP A 88 42.63 22.38 6.67
C ASP A 88 42.76 20.87 6.38
N ASP A 89 41.66 20.11 6.55
CA ASP A 89 41.60 18.67 6.32
C ASP A 89 40.40 18.32 5.43
N GLN A 90 40.68 18.21 4.14
CA GLN A 90 39.69 17.89 3.12
C GLN A 90 39.03 16.51 3.37
N GLU A 91 39.80 15.51 3.82
CA GLU A 91 39.29 14.16 4.02
C GLU A 91 38.28 14.12 5.18
N LYS A 92 38.61 14.77 6.30
CA LYS A 92 37.72 14.84 7.46
C LYS A 92 36.45 15.61 7.14
N THR A 93 36.54 16.69 6.38
CA THR A 93 35.39 17.48 5.94
C THR A 93 34.46 16.67 5.03
N LEU A 94 35.03 15.96 4.04
CA LEU A 94 34.27 15.05 3.16
C LEU A 94 33.61 13.91 3.96
N LYS A 95 34.35 13.24 4.84
CA LYS A 95 33.82 12.17 5.69
C LYS A 95 32.69 12.67 6.58
N SER A 96 32.81 13.85 7.17
CA SER A 96 31.78 14.46 8.02
C SER A 96 30.51 14.75 7.22
N PHE A 97 30.66 15.39 6.06
CA PHE A 97 29.57 15.73 5.16
C PHE A 97 28.81 14.48 4.67
N PHE A 98 29.53 13.50 4.12
CA PHE A 98 28.94 12.24 3.66
C PHE A 98 28.32 11.45 4.80
N SER A 99 28.98 11.37 5.96
CA SER A 99 28.46 10.64 7.12
C SER A 99 27.09 11.15 7.58
N LYS A 100 26.88 12.47 7.57
CA LYS A 100 25.59 13.08 7.95
C LYS A 100 24.48 12.68 6.98
N ARG A 101 24.77 12.67 5.67
CA ARG A 101 23.82 12.33 4.60
C ARG A 101 23.50 10.85 4.55
N ILE A 102 24.52 9.99 4.63
CA ILE A 102 24.38 8.53 4.65
C ILE A 102 23.53 8.10 5.85
N ARG A 103 23.87 8.55 7.07
CA ARG A 103 23.09 8.22 8.28
C ARG A 103 21.65 8.70 8.18
N GLY A 104 21.42 9.91 7.66
CA GLY A 104 20.07 10.43 7.44
C GLY A 104 19.28 9.63 6.40
N GLY A 105 19.91 9.21 5.31
CA GLY A 105 19.31 8.35 4.29
C GLY A 105 18.88 6.99 4.83
N ILE A 106 19.80 6.32 5.54
CA ILE A 106 19.53 5.03 6.17
C ILE A 106 18.39 5.15 7.21
N ARG A 107 18.42 6.17 8.08
CA ARG A 107 17.38 6.36 9.10
C ARG A 107 15.98 6.57 8.49
N ARG A 108 15.84 7.41 7.47
CA ARG A 108 14.55 7.62 6.79
C ARG A 108 14.01 6.35 6.14
N ARG A 109 14.90 5.54 5.57
CA ARG A 109 14.55 4.24 4.97
C ARG A 109 14.09 3.26 6.04
N ILE A 110 14.79 3.16 7.17
CA ILE A 110 14.36 2.38 8.33
C ILE A 110 12.98 2.84 8.80
N ASP A 111 12.79 4.13 9.02
CA ASP A 111 11.52 4.68 9.54
C ASP A 111 10.33 4.35 8.62
N SER A 112 10.55 4.32 7.30
CA SER A 112 9.52 3.98 6.32
C SER A 112 9.14 2.50 6.28
N HIS A 113 10.05 1.60 6.70
CA HIS A 113 9.90 0.14 6.59
C HIS A 113 9.97 -0.57 7.94
N ARG A 114 9.88 0.17 9.04
CA ARG A 114 10.05 -0.36 10.40
C ARG A 114 8.87 -1.23 10.83
N GLY A 115 7.65 -0.85 10.44
CA GLY A 115 6.43 -1.57 10.76
C GLY A 115 5.86 -2.31 9.55
N THR A 116 4.94 -3.24 9.83
CA THR A 116 4.11 -3.90 8.80
C THR A 116 3.18 -2.91 8.12
N MET A 117 2.69 -1.91 8.87
CA MET A 117 1.94 -0.79 8.34
C MET A 117 2.82 0.45 8.21
N ARG A 118 2.80 1.08 7.03
CA ARG A 118 3.56 2.30 6.76
C ARG A 118 2.93 3.50 7.47
N LEU A 119 3.73 4.24 8.23
CA LEU A 119 3.32 5.49 8.86
C LEU A 119 3.95 6.70 8.13
N PRO A 120 3.21 7.80 7.93
CA PRO A 120 3.79 9.05 7.42
C PRO A 120 4.84 9.64 8.38
N GLU A 121 5.86 10.29 7.82
CA GLU A 121 7.00 10.82 8.61
C GLU A 121 6.58 11.84 9.68
N HIS A 122 5.60 12.71 9.37
CA HIS A 122 5.09 13.69 10.34
C HIS A 122 4.39 13.01 11.54
N VAL A 123 3.77 11.84 11.35
CA VAL A 123 3.14 11.06 12.42
C VAL A 123 4.22 10.40 13.28
N ILE A 124 5.25 9.83 12.65
CA ILE A 124 6.40 9.25 13.37
C ILE A 124 7.08 10.31 14.23
N ASN A 125 7.26 11.52 13.71
CA ASN A 125 7.84 12.63 14.46
C ASN A 125 6.95 13.07 15.64
N LYS A 126 5.62 13.11 15.45
CA LYS A 126 4.69 13.34 16.57
C LYS A 126 4.82 12.26 17.64
N ILE A 127 4.91 10.98 17.27
CA ILE A 127 5.10 9.86 18.21
C ILE A 127 6.43 9.97 18.96
N ARG A 128 7.50 10.41 18.30
CA ARG A 128 8.83 10.62 18.92
C ARG A 128 8.85 11.80 19.91
N ASN A 129 8.15 12.87 19.57
CA ASN A 129 8.18 14.12 20.35
C ASN A 129 7.13 14.14 21.46
N ASN A 130 6.06 13.35 21.35
CA ASN A 130 4.97 13.33 22.32
C ASN A 130 5.18 12.20 23.36
N LYS A 131 4.95 12.50 24.64
CA LYS A 131 5.02 11.54 25.76
C LYS A 131 3.70 10.81 26.01
N ASP A 132 2.70 11.01 25.15
CA ASP A 132 1.38 10.41 25.30
C ASP A 132 1.42 8.89 25.23
N LYS A 133 1.14 8.26 26.39
CA LYS A 133 1.17 6.80 26.55
C LYS A 133 0.28 6.07 25.54
N LYS A 134 -0.84 6.65 25.10
CA LYS A 134 -1.77 6.04 24.13
C LYS A 134 -1.16 5.90 22.74
N MET A 135 -0.52 6.94 22.22
CA MET A 135 0.11 6.91 20.90
C MET A 135 1.32 5.98 20.89
N VAL A 136 2.07 5.98 22.00
CA VAL A 136 3.19 5.08 22.22
C VAL A 136 2.71 3.62 22.30
N ALA A 137 1.63 3.34 23.04
CA ALA A 137 1.02 2.02 23.13
C ALA A 137 0.51 1.52 21.78
N MET A 138 -0.16 2.36 20.98
CA MET A 138 -0.61 2.00 19.64
C MET A 138 0.55 1.61 18.72
N PHE A 139 1.67 2.34 18.79
CA PHE A 139 2.88 2.00 18.05
C PHE A 139 3.47 0.65 18.51
N PHE A 140 3.65 0.44 19.81
CA PHE A 140 4.19 -0.82 20.34
C PHE A 140 3.27 -2.01 20.05
N ASN A 141 1.95 -1.85 20.18
CA ASN A 141 0.99 -2.90 19.86
C ASN A 141 1.06 -3.32 18.39
N SER A 142 1.21 -2.37 17.47
CA SER A 142 1.34 -2.68 16.03
C SER A 142 2.62 -3.45 15.68
N ILE A 143 3.71 -3.23 16.43
CA ILE A 143 5.04 -3.81 16.15
C ILE A 143 5.24 -5.16 16.86
N PHE A 144 4.72 -5.31 18.09
CA PHE A 144 5.05 -6.45 18.96
C PHE A 144 3.89 -7.44 19.10
N LEU A 145 2.65 -7.01 19.31
CA LEU A 145 1.53 -7.94 19.50
C LEU A 145 1.16 -8.73 18.24
N SER A 146 1.53 -8.23 17.06
CA SER A 146 1.36 -8.95 15.80
C SER A 146 2.44 -10.03 15.56
N ILE A 147 3.54 -10.03 16.33
CA ILE A 147 4.70 -10.91 16.11
C ILE A 147 4.91 -11.88 17.30
N ASP A 148 4.64 -11.46 18.53
CA ASP A 148 4.87 -12.28 19.75
C ASP A 148 3.68 -13.14 20.17
N ALA A 149 2.55 -13.08 19.45
CA ALA A 149 1.53 -14.12 19.57
C ALA A 149 2.09 -15.40 18.96
N ASN A 150 2.91 -16.14 19.74
CA ASN A 150 3.28 -17.51 19.42
C ASN A 150 1.99 -18.32 19.32
N VAL A 151 1.58 -18.54 18.07
CA VAL A 151 0.51 -19.42 17.65
C VAL A 151 0.99 -20.86 17.90
N ASN A 152 1.13 -21.26 19.16
CA ASN A 152 1.07 -22.69 19.50
C ASN A 152 -0.38 -23.21 19.47
N ASP A 153 -1.35 -22.30 19.38
CA ASP A 153 -2.74 -22.61 19.10
C ASP A 153 -3.07 -22.08 17.69
N GLU A 154 -3.01 -22.95 16.68
CA GLU A 154 -3.42 -22.69 15.28
C GLU A 154 -4.83 -22.07 15.17
N ASP A 155 -5.60 -22.08 16.26
CA ASP A 155 -7.00 -21.65 16.34
C ASP A 155 -7.21 -20.13 16.53
N MET A 156 -6.23 -19.35 16.97
CA MET A 156 -6.46 -17.92 17.27
C MET A 156 -6.83 -17.08 16.03
N VAL A 157 -6.33 -17.44 14.85
CA VAL A 157 -6.69 -16.77 13.59
C VAL A 157 -8.07 -17.23 13.08
N MET A 158 -8.42 -18.49 13.35
CA MET A 158 -9.72 -19.09 12.98
C MET A 158 -10.87 -18.66 13.91
N GLN A 159 -10.55 -18.10 15.08
CA GLN A 159 -11.52 -17.60 16.06
C GLN A 159 -11.99 -16.17 15.80
N ILE A 160 -11.52 -15.49 14.75
CA ILE A 160 -12.03 -14.16 14.40
C ILE A 160 -13.43 -14.34 13.79
N PRO A 161 -14.52 -13.99 14.51
CA PRO A 161 -15.85 -14.18 13.97
C PRO A 161 -16.06 -13.24 12.78
N ASP A 162 -16.58 -13.76 11.68
CA ASP A 162 -17.08 -12.93 10.60
C ASP A 162 -18.29 -12.14 11.13
N LYS A 163 -18.14 -10.82 11.18
CA LYS A 163 -19.20 -9.88 11.60
C LYS A 163 -19.95 -9.29 10.41
N SER A 164 -19.69 -9.78 9.19
CA SER A 164 -20.48 -9.34 8.05
C SER A 164 -21.91 -9.86 8.22
N ASP A 165 -22.84 -8.93 8.44
CA ASP A 165 -24.25 -9.27 8.53
C ASP A 165 -24.69 -9.86 7.17
N PRO A 166 -25.27 -11.08 7.13
CA PRO A 166 -25.82 -11.61 5.91
C PRO A 166 -27.02 -10.76 5.53
N TYR A 167 -26.85 -9.89 4.53
CA TYR A 167 -27.94 -9.09 4.01
C TYR A 167 -29.07 -10.05 3.59
N ASN A 168 -30.28 -9.85 4.12
CA ASN A 168 -31.42 -10.73 3.81
C ASN A 168 -31.98 -10.39 2.42
N LYS A 169 -31.20 -10.72 1.39
CA LYS A 169 -31.51 -10.51 -0.03
C LYS A 169 -32.84 -11.17 -0.41
N GLU A 170 -33.15 -12.30 0.21
CA GLU A 170 -34.37 -13.06 -0.04
C GLU A 170 -35.61 -12.28 0.42
N LEU A 171 -35.60 -11.73 1.64
CA LEU A 171 -36.71 -10.91 2.15
C LEU A 171 -36.92 -9.66 1.31
N LEU A 172 -35.84 -8.96 0.92
CA LEU A 172 -35.92 -7.78 0.06
C LEU A 172 -36.45 -8.13 -1.34
N ASN A 173 -36.03 -9.26 -1.92
CA ASN A 173 -36.51 -9.70 -3.23
C ASN A 173 -38.00 -10.09 -3.20
N ILE A 174 -38.46 -10.75 -2.14
CA ILE A 174 -39.88 -11.06 -1.95
C ILE A 174 -40.69 -9.77 -1.86
N TYR A 175 -40.22 -8.82 -1.07
CA TYR A 175 -40.88 -7.52 -0.89
C TYR A 175 -40.97 -6.73 -2.22
N LEU A 176 -39.86 -6.58 -2.94
CA LEU A 176 -39.82 -5.90 -4.24
C LEU A 176 -40.75 -6.57 -5.25
N LYS A 177 -40.78 -7.91 -5.31
CA LYS A 177 -41.70 -8.63 -6.20
C LYS A 177 -43.16 -8.41 -5.83
N SER A 178 -43.50 -8.35 -4.55
CA SER A 178 -44.87 -8.10 -4.11
C SER A 178 -45.37 -6.71 -4.54
N LEU A 179 -44.52 -5.69 -4.48
CA LEU A 179 -44.83 -4.35 -4.97
C LEU A 179 -44.97 -4.34 -6.49
N MET A 180 -44.04 -4.99 -7.20
CA MET A 180 -44.09 -5.08 -8.65
C MET A 180 -45.34 -5.80 -9.14
N GLN A 181 -45.73 -6.92 -8.54
CA GLN A 181 -46.96 -7.65 -8.92
C GLN A 181 -48.24 -6.88 -8.62
N LYS A 182 -48.23 -5.98 -7.63
CA LYS A 182 -49.40 -5.19 -7.25
C LYS A 182 -49.66 -4.01 -8.20
N TYR A 183 -48.60 -3.39 -8.72
CA TYR A 183 -48.70 -2.12 -9.45
C TYR A 183 -48.31 -2.20 -10.94
N LEU A 184 -47.66 -3.27 -11.38
CA LEU A 184 -47.20 -3.42 -12.77
C LEU A 184 -47.99 -4.48 -13.54
N ASN A 185 -48.03 -4.30 -14.86
CA ASN A 185 -48.54 -5.32 -15.77
C ASN A 185 -47.54 -6.48 -15.90
N GLU A 186 -48.00 -7.64 -16.35
CA GLU A 186 -47.18 -8.86 -16.48
C GLU A 186 -45.92 -8.65 -17.34
N THR A 187 -46.03 -7.87 -18.42
CA THR A 187 -44.90 -7.54 -19.30
C THR A 187 -43.89 -6.60 -18.65
N GLU A 188 -44.36 -5.59 -17.92
CA GLU A 188 -43.52 -4.64 -17.17
C GLU A 188 -42.82 -5.32 -15.99
N TYR A 189 -43.53 -6.21 -15.30
CA TYR A 189 -43.03 -7.06 -14.23
C TYR A 189 -41.85 -7.91 -14.71
N GLU A 190 -42.04 -8.68 -15.79
CA GLU A 190 -41.00 -9.56 -16.33
C GLU A 190 -39.79 -8.77 -16.85
N VAL A 191 -40.01 -7.64 -17.52
CA VAL A 191 -38.91 -6.77 -17.98
C VAL A 191 -38.06 -6.28 -16.81
N LEU A 192 -38.67 -5.81 -15.72
CA LEU A 192 -37.94 -5.34 -14.54
C LEU A 192 -37.23 -6.49 -13.82
N ARG A 193 -37.92 -7.61 -13.60
CA ARG A 193 -37.40 -8.81 -12.93
C ARG A 193 -36.15 -9.33 -13.63
N LEU A 194 -36.18 -9.47 -14.95
CA LEU A 194 -35.05 -9.96 -15.77
C LEU A 194 -33.94 -8.91 -15.94
N SER A 195 -34.29 -7.62 -15.97
CA SER A 195 -33.30 -6.53 -16.10
C SER A 195 -32.41 -6.34 -14.88
N TYR A 196 -32.94 -6.62 -13.69
CA TYR A 196 -32.23 -6.48 -12.42
C TYR A 196 -31.81 -7.81 -11.81
N GLY A 197 -32.32 -8.94 -12.33
CA GLY A 197 -31.98 -10.27 -11.84
C GLY A 197 -32.47 -10.52 -10.42
N LEU A 198 -33.75 -10.21 -10.16
CA LEU A 198 -34.34 -10.38 -8.82
C LEU A 198 -34.45 -11.85 -8.41
N ASP A 199 -34.59 -12.77 -9.38
CA ASP A 199 -34.73 -14.22 -9.16
C ASP A 199 -33.86 -15.10 -10.05
N ASP A 200 -33.33 -14.51 -11.12
CA ASP A 200 -32.59 -15.20 -12.17
C ASP A 200 -31.40 -14.33 -12.54
N GLU A 201 -30.48 -14.85 -13.33
CA GLU A 201 -29.35 -14.08 -13.83
C GLU A 201 -29.82 -12.85 -14.60
N LYS A 202 -29.10 -11.73 -14.41
CA LYS A 202 -29.38 -10.48 -15.10
C LYS A 202 -29.22 -10.67 -16.62
N LEU A 203 -30.29 -10.45 -17.37
CA LEU A 203 -30.30 -10.55 -18.83
C LEU A 203 -30.04 -9.19 -19.48
N SER A 204 -29.46 -9.21 -20.68
CA SER A 204 -29.35 -8.02 -21.54
C SER A 204 -30.69 -7.70 -22.22
N ALA A 205 -30.91 -6.43 -22.60
CA ALA A 205 -32.15 -6.00 -23.24
C ALA A 205 -32.53 -6.79 -24.50
N LYS A 206 -31.52 -7.26 -25.27
CA LYS A 206 -31.75 -8.13 -26.45
C LYS A 206 -32.23 -9.53 -26.06
N GLN A 207 -31.68 -10.10 -25.00
CA GLN A 207 -32.10 -11.41 -24.48
C GLN A 207 -33.50 -11.35 -23.86
N ILE A 208 -33.82 -10.25 -23.17
CA ILE A 208 -35.16 -10.00 -22.63
C ILE A 208 -36.18 -9.88 -23.76
N ALA A 209 -35.86 -9.12 -24.82
CA ALA A 209 -36.72 -9.01 -26.00
C ALA A 209 -36.98 -10.38 -26.66
N ALA A 210 -35.94 -11.21 -26.79
CA ALA A 210 -36.09 -12.56 -27.33
C ALA A 210 -36.93 -13.48 -26.43
N ARG A 211 -36.80 -13.35 -25.10
CA ARG A 211 -37.54 -14.18 -24.13
C ARG A 211 -39.01 -13.79 -23.99
N LEU A 212 -39.33 -12.52 -24.20
CA LEU A 212 -40.69 -11.96 -24.14
C LEU A 212 -41.35 -11.84 -25.52
N ASN A 213 -40.75 -12.39 -26.58
CA ASN A 213 -41.23 -12.31 -27.97
C ASN A 213 -41.58 -10.88 -28.41
N ILE A 214 -40.72 -9.91 -28.08
CA ILE A 214 -40.87 -8.51 -28.50
C ILE A 214 -40.20 -8.35 -29.87
N ASP A 215 -41.01 -8.44 -30.92
CA ASP A 215 -40.56 -8.35 -32.31
C ASP A 215 -40.31 -6.90 -32.78
N GLY A 216 -39.19 -6.68 -33.48
CA GLY A 216 -38.87 -5.38 -34.09
C GLY A 216 -37.37 -5.13 -34.22
N VAL A 217 -36.98 -4.34 -35.23
CA VAL A 217 -35.57 -3.99 -35.53
C VAL A 217 -34.90 -3.21 -34.38
N SER A 218 -35.71 -2.56 -33.53
CA SER A 218 -35.32 -1.75 -32.36
C SER A 218 -35.86 -2.31 -31.03
N ASN A 219 -36.07 -3.61 -30.95
CA ASN A 219 -36.64 -4.29 -29.77
C ASN A 219 -35.95 -3.97 -28.42
N TYR A 220 -34.63 -3.79 -28.40
CA TYR A 220 -33.88 -3.40 -27.20
C TYR A 220 -34.21 -1.99 -26.69
N VAL A 221 -34.60 -1.07 -27.58
CA VAL A 221 -35.06 0.28 -27.22
C VAL A 221 -36.41 0.16 -26.53
N ARG A 222 -37.30 -0.68 -27.08
CA ARG A 222 -38.63 -0.92 -26.52
C ARG A 222 -38.58 -1.50 -25.11
N VAL A 223 -37.67 -2.45 -24.85
CA VAL A 223 -37.41 -2.98 -23.49
C VAL A 223 -36.95 -1.88 -22.54
N SER A 224 -36.11 -0.95 -23.01
CA SER A 224 -35.63 0.19 -22.20
C SER A 224 -36.75 1.19 -21.87
N GLU A 225 -37.66 1.42 -22.81
CA GLU A 225 -38.87 2.24 -22.60
C GLU A 225 -39.80 1.60 -21.58
N LEU A 226 -40.11 0.30 -21.74
CA LEU A 226 -40.96 -0.45 -20.81
C LEU A 226 -40.35 -0.47 -19.41
N LYS A 227 -39.03 -0.65 -19.31
CA LYS A 227 -38.31 -0.56 -18.03
C LYS A 227 -38.50 0.82 -17.38
N ARG A 228 -38.36 1.90 -18.14
CA ARG A 228 -38.52 3.27 -17.62
C ARG A 228 -39.97 3.54 -17.21
N GLN A 229 -40.94 3.09 -18.01
CA GLN A 229 -42.37 3.21 -17.70
C GLN A 229 -42.69 2.47 -16.40
N ALA A 230 -42.24 1.23 -16.26
CA ALA A 230 -42.48 0.44 -15.07
C ALA A 230 -41.85 1.06 -13.81
N VAL A 231 -40.64 1.62 -13.91
CA VAL A 231 -40.02 2.37 -12.78
C VAL A 231 -40.87 3.59 -12.41
N ASN A 232 -41.34 4.36 -13.38
CA ASN A 232 -42.18 5.53 -13.12
C ASN A 232 -43.51 5.14 -12.46
N THR A 233 -44.16 4.07 -12.94
CA THR A 233 -45.40 3.56 -12.34
C THR A 233 -45.19 3.15 -10.87
N LEU A 234 -44.05 2.53 -10.54
CA LEU A 234 -43.74 2.21 -9.15
C LEU A 234 -43.51 3.48 -8.31
N ILE A 235 -42.81 4.48 -8.85
CA ILE A 235 -42.58 5.77 -8.16
C ILE A 235 -43.91 6.48 -7.87
N ASP A 236 -44.87 6.43 -8.80
CA ASP A 236 -46.14 7.15 -8.68
C ASP A 236 -47.13 6.45 -7.72
N ASN A 237 -47.00 5.14 -7.51
CA ASN A 237 -48.01 4.34 -6.78
C ASN A 237 -47.53 3.73 -5.45
N VAL A 238 -46.21 3.67 -5.20
CA VAL A 238 -45.65 3.14 -3.94
C VAL A 238 -45.51 4.29 -2.94
N ASP A 239 -46.04 4.08 -1.73
CA ASP A 239 -45.90 5.05 -0.65
C ASP A 239 -44.43 5.16 -0.21
N HIS A 240 -43.91 6.39 -0.21
CA HIS A 240 -42.53 6.71 0.17
C HIS A 240 -42.17 6.22 1.58
N SER A 241 -43.15 6.13 2.49
CA SER A 241 -42.94 5.62 3.85
C SER A 241 -42.44 4.16 3.86
N GLN A 242 -42.85 3.36 2.86
CA GLN A 242 -42.53 1.93 2.79
C GLN A 242 -41.11 1.65 2.26
N VAL A 243 -40.46 2.66 1.66
CA VAL A 243 -39.10 2.55 1.08
C VAL A 243 -38.04 3.07 2.05
N LEU A 244 -38.43 3.89 3.04
CA LEU A 244 -37.54 4.54 4.00
C LEU A 244 -36.78 3.56 4.90
N ASP A 245 -37.38 2.42 5.24
CA ASP A 245 -36.75 1.39 6.07
C ASP A 245 -35.61 0.63 5.35
N TYR A 246 -35.45 0.81 4.04
CA TYR A 246 -34.48 0.12 3.20
C TYR A 246 -33.38 1.04 2.61
N LEU A 247 -33.39 2.33 2.92
CA LEU A 247 -32.41 3.35 2.51
C LEU A 247 -31.38 3.63 3.63
#